data_AF-A0A7V8W086-F1
#
_entry.id   AF-A0A7V8W086-F1
#
_cell.length_a   1.000
_cell.length_b   1.000
_cell.length_c   1.000
_cell.angle_alpha   90.00
_cell.angle_beta   90.00
_cell.angle_gamma   90.00
#
_symmetry.space_group_name_H-M   'P 1'
#
loop_
_entity.id
_entity.type
_entity.pdbx_description
1 polymer ?
#
loop_
_entity_poly.entity_id
_entity_poly.type
_entity_poly.pdbx_seq_one_letter_code
_entity_poly.pdbx_strand_id
1 'polypeptide(L)'
;DYLYCPYTGALGTAYKDNIILNLFIQQLATFTRMETGACDAFPGLSRADVDLLHDIKTYLDKHYLEVASLRQLTRKFLIKSFKLKHGFKQLFCNSVMKYVDDHKMNYARTLLQQPQVDVTDVADELGYQHYNNFSTAFKKKFGYSPAALRC
;
A
#
# COMPACT_ATOMS: atom_id res chain seq x y z
N ASP A 1 -14.87 14.17 31.40
CA ASP A 1 -14.32 14.36 32.76
C ASP A 1 -13.16 13.40 33.06
N TYR A 2 -12.22 13.21 32.12
CA TYR A 2 -11.18 12.16 32.18
C TYR A 2 -9.89 12.58 32.91
N LEU A 3 -9.84 13.81 33.43
CA LEU A 3 -8.68 14.36 34.15
C LEU A 3 -8.86 14.34 35.67
N TYR A 4 -10.02 13.89 36.16
CA TYR A 4 -10.28 13.78 37.60
C TYR A 4 -9.67 12.49 38.15
N CYS A 5 -8.59 12.62 38.93
CA CYS A 5 -7.95 11.53 39.65
C CYS A 5 -8.39 11.60 41.12
N PRO A 6 -9.24 10.68 41.61
CA PRO A 6 -9.70 10.68 43.01
C PRO A 6 -8.63 10.19 44.00
N TYR A 7 -7.48 9.73 43.50
CA TYR A 7 -6.40 9.14 44.30
C TYR A 7 -5.19 10.08 44.41
N THR A 8 -4.47 10.04 45.53
CA THR A 8 -3.26 10.83 45.81
C THR A 8 -2.04 9.92 46.05
N GLY A 9 -0.83 10.51 46.05
CA GLY A 9 0.42 9.76 46.23
C GLY A 9 0.70 8.77 45.09
N ALA A 10 1.37 7.66 45.42
CA ALA A 10 1.79 6.65 44.43
C ALA A 10 0.62 6.04 43.62
N LEU A 11 -0.55 5.89 44.25
CA LEU A 11 -1.78 5.41 43.61
C LEU A 11 -2.31 6.38 42.56
N GLY A 12 -2.22 7.69 42.81
CA GLY A 12 -2.59 8.72 41.83
C GLY A 12 -1.68 8.73 40.61
N THR A 13 -0.38 8.48 40.80
CA THR A 13 0.59 8.37 39.70
C THR A 13 0.29 7.15 38.84
N ALA A 14 0.14 5.97 39.45
CA ALA A 14 -0.20 4.73 38.72
C ALA A 14 -1.54 4.83 37.98
N TYR A 15 -2.54 5.49 38.56
CA TYR A 15 -3.84 5.72 37.92
C TYR A 15 -3.70 6.60 36.67
N LYS A 16 -2.93 7.69 36.75
CA LYS A 16 -2.65 8.56 35.61
C LYS A 16 -1.85 7.84 34.53
N ASP A 17 -0.86 7.05 34.91
CA ASP A 17 -0.06 6.25 33.97
C ASP A 17 -0.94 5.24 33.21
N ASN A 18 -1.90 4.61 33.90
CA ASN A 18 -2.85 3.71 33.26
C ASN A 18 -3.79 4.44 32.27
N ILE A 19 -4.24 5.65 32.62
CA ILE A 19 -5.04 6.49 31.71
C ILE A 19 -4.22 6.86 30.47
N ILE A 20 -2.99 7.32 30.67
CA ILE A 20 -2.07 7.65 29.58
C ILE A 20 -1.87 6.43 28.68
N LEU A 21 -1.58 5.26 29.27
CA LEU A 21 -1.42 4.01 28.54
C LEU A 21 -2.66 3.67 27.70
N ASN A 22 -3.86 3.80 28.28
CA ASN A 22 -5.12 3.51 27.57
C ASN A 22 -5.35 4.49 26.40
N LEU A 23 -5.08 5.78 26.61
CA LEU A 23 -5.14 6.79 25.55
C LEU A 23 -4.14 6.50 24.43
N PHE A 24 -2.92 6.08 24.77
CA PHE A 24 -1.91 5.64 23.81
C PHE A 24 -2.37 4.43 23.02
N ILE A 25 -2.96 3.41 23.67
CA ILE A 25 -3.53 2.24 23.00
C ILE A 25 -4.64 2.66 22.03
N GLN A 26 -5.49 3.61 22.40
CA GLN A 26 -6.53 4.14 21.53
C GLN A 26 -5.96 4.86 20.30
N GLN A 27 -4.93 5.69 20.47
CA GLN A 27 -4.24 6.35 19.35
C GLN A 27 -3.53 5.35 18.43
N LEU A 28 -2.82 4.37 18.98
CA LEU A 28 -2.20 3.31 18.21
C LEU A 28 -3.25 2.51 17.43
N ALA A 29 -4.40 2.21 18.03
CA ALA A 29 -5.50 1.53 17.35
C ALA A 29 -6.13 2.36 16.22
N THR A 30 -6.11 3.70 16.30
CA THR A 30 -6.53 4.56 15.18
C THR A 30 -5.49 4.62 14.06
N PHE A 31 -4.20 4.65 14.43
CA PHE A 31 -3.10 4.67 13.47
C PHE A 31 -3.02 3.35 12.69
N THR A 32 -3.12 2.22 13.38
CA THR A 32 -3.21 0.91 12.72
C THR A 32 -4.42 0.80 11.81
N ARG A 33 -5.56 1.43 12.13
CA ARG A 33 -6.74 1.48 11.24
C ARG A 33 -6.55 2.31 9.96
N MET A 34 -5.65 3.30 9.98
CA MET A 34 -5.32 4.08 8.77
C MET A 34 -4.36 3.31 7.84
N GLU A 35 -3.46 2.49 8.39
CA GLU A 35 -2.58 1.62 7.59
C GLU A 35 -3.25 0.29 7.21
N THR A 36 -4.18 -0.18 8.03
CA THR A 36 -5.00 -1.37 7.79
C THR A 36 -6.46 -0.95 7.71
N GLY A 37 -6.87 -0.48 6.52
CA GLY A 37 -8.29 -0.39 6.19
C GLY A 37 -8.89 -1.79 6.29
N ALA A 38 -9.51 -2.06 7.46
CA ALA A 38 -10.10 -3.31 7.94
C ALA A 38 -9.97 -4.43 6.90
N CYS A 39 -8.96 -5.28 7.07
CA CYS A 39 -8.99 -6.56 6.40
C CYS A 39 -10.15 -7.33 7.02
N ASP A 40 -11.27 -7.40 6.31
CA ASP A 40 -12.31 -8.39 6.56
C ASP A 40 -11.58 -9.71 6.81
N ALA A 41 -11.75 -10.27 8.02
CA ALA A 41 -11.06 -11.48 8.43
C ALA A 41 -11.47 -12.61 7.47
N PHE A 42 -10.63 -12.84 6.46
CA PHE A 42 -10.86 -13.82 5.42
C PHE A 42 -10.64 -15.21 6.02
N PRO A 43 -11.58 -16.17 5.81
CA PRO A 43 -11.40 -17.54 6.29
C PRO A 43 -10.06 -18.10 5.80
N GLY A 44 -9.30 -18.65 6.75
CA GLY A 44 -7.84 -18.74 6.72
C GLY A 44 -7.23 -19.19 5.39
N LEU A 45 -6.26 -18.41 4.92
CA LEU A 45 -5.35 -18.82 3.85
C LEU A 45 -4.63 -20.11 4.28
N SER A 46 -4.66 -21.13 3.42
CA SER A 46 -3.84 -22.32 3.63
C SER A 46 -2.36 -21.97 3.51
N ARG A 47 -1.46 -22.80 4.06
CA ARG A 47 -0.01 -22.58 3.90
C ARG A 47 0.39 -22.49 2.42
N ALA A 48 -0.17 -23.36 1.58
CA ALA A 48 0.06 -23.33 0.14
C ALA A 48 -0.45 -22.04 -0.52
N ASP A 49 -1.59 -21.49 -0.08
CA ASP A 49 -2.08 -20.19 -0.59
C ASP A 49 -1.12 -19.06 -0.19
N VAL A 50 -0.56 -19.09 1.02
CA VAL A 50 0.42 -18.09 1.49
C VAL A 50 1.69 -18.15 0.65
N ASP A 51 2.26 -19.34 0.48
CA ASP A 51 3.48 -19.53 -0.31
C ASP A 51 3.25 -19.09 -1.78
N LEU A 52 2.09 -19.44 -2.38
CA LEU A 52 1.71 -18.98 -3.72
C LEU A 52 1.57 -17.45 -3.81
N LEU A 53 1.02 -16.79 -2.79
CA LEU A 53 0.90 -15.33 -2.77
C LEU A 53 2.27 -14.65 -2.65
N HIS A 54 3.24 -15.27 -1.97
CA HIS A 54 4.63 -14.82 -1.97
C HIS A 54 5.28 -15.00 -3.34
N ASP A 55 5.06 -16.13 -4.03
CA ASP A 55 5.55 -16.34 -5.40
C ASP A 55 5.00 -15.29 -6.36
N ILE A 56 3.70 -14.98 -6.23
CA ILE A 56 3.07 -13.90 -7.00
C ILE A 56 3.76 -12.58 -6.71
N LYS A 57 4.02 -12.24 -5.43
CA LYS A 57 4.74 -11.00 -5.08
C LYS A 57 6.13 -10.96 -5.73
N THR A 58 6.91 -12.04 -5.64
CA THR A 58 8.24 -12.12 -6.25
C THR A 58 8.18 -11.95 -7.78
N TYR A 59 7.13 -12.45 -8.42
CA TYR A 59 6.90 -12.20 -9.83
C TYR A 59 6.58 -10.73 -10.12
N LEU A 60 5.70 -10.11 -9.32
CA LEU A 60 5.39 -8.67 -9.47
C LEU A 60 6.63 -7.81 -9.29
N ASP A 61 7.50 -8.12 -8.34
CA ASP A 61 8.75 -7.38 -8.09
C ASP A 61 9.66 -7.34 -9.34
N LYS A 62 9.59 -8.36 -10.21
CA LYS A 62 10.41 -8.46 -11.42
C LYS A 62 9.70 -8.01 -12.69
N HIS A 63 8.38 -8.17 -12.75
CA HIS A 63 7.58 -8.02 -13.98
C HIS A 63 6.44 -7.00 -13.84
N TYR A 64 6.53 -6.05 -12.92
CA TYR A 64 5.47 -5.05 -12.68
C TYR A 64 5.10 -4.24 -13.93
N LEU A 65 6.03 -4.01 -14.87
CA LEU A 65 5.74 -3.33 -16.13
C LEU A 65 4.81 -4.15 -17.05
N GLU A 66 4.93 -5.47 -17.05
CA GLU A 66 4.19 -6.39 -17.91
C GLU A 66 2.78 -6.75 -17.37
N VAL A 67 2.51 -6.42 -16.10
CA VAL A 67 1.23 -6.76 -15.46
C VAL A 67 0.18 -5.72 -15.83
N ALA A 68 -0.71 -6.11 -16.73
CA ALA A 68 -1.81 -5.26 -17.21
C ALA A 68 -3.10 -5.46 -16.41
N SER A 69 -3.33 -6.65 -15.84
CA SER A 69 -4.56 -6.93 -15.10
C SER A 69 -4.46 -8.06 -14.09
N LEU A 70 -5.34 -8.03 -13.09
CA LEU A 70 -5.57 -9.16 -12.18
C LEU A 70 -5.89 -10.47 -12.92
N ARG A 71 -6.60 -10.40 -14.05
CA ARG A 71 -6.97 -11.59 -14.84
C ARG A 71 -5.73 -12.34 -15.35
N GLN A 72 -4.70 -11.61 -15.75
CA GLN A 72 -3.42 -12.19 -16.19
C GLN A 72 -2.80 -13.02 -15.06
N LEU A 73 -2.77 -12.51 -13.84
CA LEU A 73 -2.20 -13.20 -12.68
C LEU A 73 -3.04 -14.43 -12.28
N THR A 74 -4.37 -14.32 -12.27
CA THR A 74 -5.24 -15.46 -11.96
C THR A 74 -5.06 -16.63 -12.92
N ARG A 75 -4.83 -16.33 -14.21
CA ARG A 75 -4.54 -17.35 -15.24
C ARG A 75 -3.14 -17.93 -15.08
N LYS A 76 -2.14 -17.08 -14.84
CA LYS A 76 -0.74 -17.50 -14.73
C LYS A 76 -0.47 -18.38 -13.51
N PHE A 77 -1.05 -18.03 -12.36
CA PHE A 77 -0.82 -18.72 -11.09
C PHE A 77 -1.95 -19.68 -10.69
N LEU A 78 -2.93 -19.89 -11.59
CA LEU A 78 -4.08 -20.76 -11.37
C LEU A 78 -4.82 -20.48 -10.05
N ILE A 79 -4.89 -19.21 -9.66
CA ILE A 79 -5.53 -18.76 -8.42
C ILE A 79 -6.86 -18.07 -8.72
N LYS A 80 -7.87 -18.33 -7.90
CA LYS A 80 -9.16 -17.62 -7.99
C LYS A 80 -8.97 -16.13 -7.70
N SER A 81 -9.61 -15.27 -8.48
CA SER A 81 -9.54 -13.80 -8.35
C SER A 81 -9.86 -13.31 -6.93
N PHE A 82 -10.84 -13.93 -6.28
CA PHE A 82 -11.22 -13.62 -4.90
C PHE A 82 -10.07 -13.89 -3.92
N LYS A 83 -9.46 -15.09 -3.97
CA LYS A 83 -8.29 -15.45 -3.14
C LYS A 83 -7.11 -14.51 -3.39
N LEU A 84 -6.82 -14.19 -4.66
CA LEU A 84 -5.75 -13.27 -5.01
C LEU A 84 -5.99 -11.87 -4.42
N LYS A 85 -7.18 -11.29 -4.61
CA LYS A 85 -7.48 -9.94 -4.10
C LYS A 85 -7.42 -9.86 -2.57
N HIS A 86 -8.13 -10.76 -1.90
CA HIS A 86 -8.25 -10.72 -0.44
C HIS A 86 -6.97 -11.21 0.23
N GLY A 87 -6.40 -12.31 -0.23
CA GLY A 87 -5.18 -12.87 0.35
C GLY A 87 -3.97 -11.95 0.17
N PHE A 88 -3.80 -11.35 -1.01
CA PHE A 88 -2.69 -10.41 -1.23
C PHE A 88 -2.85 -9.14 -0.37
N LYS A 89 -4.07 -8.60 -0.25
CA LYS A 89 -4.35 -7.48 0.65
C LYS A 89 -4.10 -7.84 2.11
N GLN A 90 -4.45 -9.04 2.54
CA GLN A 90 -4.24 -9.52 3.91
C GLN A 90 -2.75 -9.70 4.23
N LEU A 91 -1.95 -10.27 3.32
CA LEU A 91 -0.53 -10.54 3.57
C LEU A 91 0.36 -9.31 3.39
N PHE A 92 0.01 -8.40 2.48
CA PHE A 92 0.89 -7.29 2.07
C PHE A 92 0.29 -5.90 2.32
N CYS A 93 -0.85 -5.83 3.01
CA CYS A 93 -1.59 -4.58 3.30
C CYS A 93 -1.85 -3.69 2.08
N ASN A 94 -1.84 -4.27 0.87
CA ASN A 94 -1.99 -3.53 -0.37
C ASN A 94 -2.78 -4.35 -1.39
N SER A 95 -3.50 -3.71 -2.29
CA SER A 95 -4.10 -4.44 -3.41
C SER A 95 -3.04 -4.74 -4.45
N VAL A 96 -3.18 -5.85 -5.17
CA VAL A 96 -2.25 -6.26 -6.23
C VAL A 96 -2.02 -5.14 -7.26
N MET A 97 -3.08 -4.50 -7.74
CA MET A 97 -2.95 -3.44 -8.75
C MET A 97 -2.28 -2.19 -8.18
N LYS A 98 -2.67 -1.78 -6.96
CA LYS A 98 -2.01 -0.65 -6.29
C LYS A 98 -0.53 -0.93 -6.02
N TYR A 99 -0.16 -2.18 -5.71
CA TYR A 99 1.24 -2.58 -5.56
C TYR A 99 2.03 -2.41 -6.87
N VAL A 100 1.47 -2.87 -7.99
CA VAL A 100 2.05 -2.68 -9.32
C VAL A 100 2.16 -1.19 -9.68
N ASP A 101 1.09 -0.42 -9.46
CA ASP A 101 1.07 1.02 -9.73
C ASP A 101 2.12 1.76 -8.89
N ASP A 102 2.28 1.39 -7.62
CA ASP A 102 3.28 1.98 -6.73
C ASP A 102 4.71 1.72 -7.25
N HIS A 103 5.00 0.50 -7.72
CA HIS A 103 6.28 0.16 -8.36
C HIS A 103 6.49 0.93 -9.67
N LYS A 104 5.47 0.99 -10.53
CA LYS A 104 5.49 1.78 -11.77
C LYS A 104 5.80 3.25 -11.50
N MET A 105 5.16 3.87 -10.51
CA MET A 105 5.40 5.28 -10.17
C MET A 105 6.80 5.53 -9.62
N ASN A 106 7.34 4.60 -8.81
CA ASN A 106 8.71 4.72 -8.31
C ASN A 106 9.74 4.59 -9.45
N TYR A 107 9.50 3.69 -10.39
CA TYR A 107 10.31 3.56 -11.60
C TYR A 107 10.22 4.83 -12.46
N ALA A 108 9.01 5.36 -12.68
CA ALA A 108 8.77 6.62 -13.38
C ALA A 108 9.59 7.77 -12.79
N ARG A 109 9.55 7.94 -11.45
CA ARG A 109 10.31 8.98 -10.75
C ARG A 109 11.81 8.84 -11.00
N THR A 110 12.32 7.62 -11.03
CA THR A 110 13.74 7.34 -11.28
C THR A 110 14.14 7.68 -12.72
N LEU A 111 13.30 7.35 -13.69
CA LEU A 111 13.52 7.72 -15.09
C LEU A 111 13.46 9.24 -15.31
N LEU A 112 12.48 9.91 -14.70
CA LEU A 112 12.27 11.34 -14.88
C LEU A 112 13.38 12.22 -14.31
N GLN A 113 14.22 11.68 -13.41
CA GLN A 113 15.44 12.34 -12.91
C GLN A 113 16.55 12.40 -13.96
N GLN A 114 16.46 11.61 -15.03
CA GLN A 114 17.42 11.66 -16.13
C GLN A 114 17.05 12.79 -17.10
N PRO A 115 17.97 13.69 -17.44
CA PRO A 115 17.66 14.88 -18.24
C PRO A 115 17.30 14.59 -19.70
N GLN A 116 17.61 13.39 -20.20
CA GLN A 116 17.46 13.01 -21.60
C GLN A 116 16.12 12.34 -21.93
N VAL A 117 15.33 12.00 -20.92
CA VAL A 117 14.11 11.19 -21.07
C VAL A 117 12.94 12.13 -21.37
N ASP A 118 11.94 11.78 -22.19
CA ASP A 118 10.69 12.55 -22.30
C ASP A 118 9.65 12.07 -21.27
N VAL A 119 8.80 12.97 -20.76
CA VAL A 119 7.74 12.58 -19.81
C VAL A 119 6.69 11.71 -20.50
N THR A 120 6.45 11.95 -21.79
CA THR A 120 5.52 11.22 -22.64
C THR A 120 6.02 9.80 -22.87
N ASP A 121 7.31 9.64 -23.19
CA ASP A 121 7.95 8.31 -23.36
C ASP A 121 7.84 7.47 -22.08
N VAL A 122 8.03 8.08 -20.90
CA VAL A 122 7.85 7.40 -19.61
C VAL A 122 6.40 6.97 -19.41
N ALA A 123 5.42 7.79 -19.80
CA ALA A 123 4.02 7.41 -19.70
C ALA A 123 3.70 6.18 -20.57
N ASP A 124 4.23 6.17 -21.80
CA ASP A 124 4.06 5.07 -22.75
C ASP A 124 4.74 3.78 -22.27
N GLU A 125 5.98 3.86 -21.76
CA GLU A 125 6.73 2.73 -21.19
C GLU A 125 5.99 2.08 -20.00
N LEU A 126 5.30 2.89 -19.20
CA LEU A 126 4.51 2.41 -18.05
C LEU A 126 3.14 1.83 -18.45
N GLY A 127 2.76 1.96 -19.72
CA GLY A 127 1.51 1.46 -20.28
C GLY A 127 0.32 2.40 -20.10
N TYR A 128 0.54 3.71 -19.92
CA TYR A 128 -0.55 4.69 -19.89
C TYR A 128 -0.90 5.14 -21.31
N GLN A 129 -2.13 4.88 -21.75
CA GLN A 129 -2.62 5.32 -23.07
C GLN A 129 -2.66 6.85 -23.24
N HIS A 130 -2.80 7.58 -22.14
CA HIS A 130 -2.92 9.03 -22.15
C HIS A 130 -2.04 9.65 -21.05
N TYR A 131 -1.22 10.62 -21.43
CA TYR A 131 -0.37 11.40 -20.53
C TYR A 131 -1.12 11.95 -19.31
N ASN A 132 -2.35 12.44 -19.51
CA ASN A 132 -3.15 13.01 -18.42
C ASN A 132 -3.40 11.98 -17.29
N ASN A 133 -3.63 10.71 -17.63
CA ASN A 133 -3.84 9.66 -16.64
C ASN A 133 -2.56 9.38 -15.85
N PHE A 134 -1.42 9.33 -16.54
CA PHE A 134 -0.11 9.21 -15.90
C PHE A 134 0.17 10.38 -14.96
N SER A 135 0.00 11.61 -15.44
CA SER A 135 0.25 12.83 -14.68
C SER A 135 -0.62 12.92 -13.42
N THR A 136 -1.91 12.57 -13.52
CA THR A 136 -2.81 12.48 -12.36
C THR A 136 -2.36 11.39 -11.37
N ALA A 137 -1.98 10.21 -11.85
CA ALA A 137 -1.51 9.12 -10.99
C ALA A 137 -0.19 9.49 -10.27
N PHE A 138 0.76 10.08 -10.99
CA PHE A 138 2.03 10.55 -10.47
C PHE A 138 1.83 11.62 -9.40
N LYS A 139 1.01 12.64 -9.70
CA LYS A 139 0.68 13.69 -8.73
C LYS A 139 -0.03 13.15 -7.50
N LYS A 140 -0.92 12.18 -7.66
CA LYS A 140 -1.58 11.51 -6.53
C LYS A 140 -0.58 10.76 -5.63
N LYS A 141 0.48 10.19 -6.22
CA LYS A 141 1.51 9.44 -5.48
C LYS A 141 2.52 10.34 -4.78
N PHE A 142 3.00 11.40 -5.44
CA PHE A 142 4.13 12.21 -4.96
C PHE A 142 3.77 13.64 -4.52
N GLY A 143 2.55 14.10 -4.80
CA GLY A 143 2.06 15.44 -4.43
C GLY A 143 2.38 16.53 -5.46
N TYR A 144 3.23 16.26 -6.44
CA TYR A 144 3.63 17.19 -7.51
C TYR A 144 3.55 16.52 -8.89
N SER A 145 3.48 17.32 -9.96
CA SER A 145 3.38 16.79 -11.33
C SER A 145 4.72 16.26 -11.83
N PRO A 146 4.73 15.33 -12.82
CA PRO A 146 5.96 14.89 -13.48
C PRO A 146 6.81 16.06 -14.02
N ALA A 147 6.16 17.09 -14.57
CA ALA A 147 6.84 18.28 -15.07
C ALA A 147 7.55 19.08 -13.96
N ALA A 148 6.94 19.19 -12.77
CA ALA A 148 7.55 19.89 -11.65
C ALA A 148 8.81 19.20 -11.10
N LEU A 149 8.97 17.89 -11.33
CA LEU A 149 10.19 17.16 -10.98
C LEU A 149 11.38 17.56 -11.87
N ARG A 150 11.11 18.09 -13.06
CA ARG A 150 12.12 18.44 -14.08
C ARG A 150 12.47 19.91 -14.13
N CYS A 151 11.68 20.75 -13.44
CA CYS A 151 11.93 22.18 -13.33
C CYS A 151 13.09 22.49 -12.39
#